data_AF-A0AAX4JVN1-F1
#
_entry.id   AF-A0AAX4JVN1-F1
#
_cell.length_a   1.000
_cell.length_b   1.000
_cell.length_c   1.000
_cell.angle_alpha   90.00
_cell.angle_beta   90.00
_cell.angle_gamma   90.00
#
_symmetry.space_group_name_H-M   'P 1'
#
loop_
_entity.id
_entity.type
_entity.pdbx_description
1 polymer ?
#
loop_
_entity_poly.entity_id
_entity_poly.type
_entity_poly.pdbx_seq_one_letter_code
_entity_poly.pdbx_strand_id
1 'polypeptide(L)' 'MEEKFKIATGKSTGATYGFLGSALKFAIKELGIMLNWFRDQGLQADITELKKIHPDMMDLETWLKTKSNFVKR' A
#
# COMPACT_ATOMS: atom_id res chain seq x y z
N MET A 1 2.29 6.25 -5.56
CA MET A 1 1.65 4.92 -5.43
C MET A 1 0.93 4.54 -6.71
N GLU A 2 -0.02 5.35 -7.20
CA GLU A 2 -0.73 5.09 -8.47
C GLU A 2 0.23 4.94 -9.67
N GLU A 3 1.20 5.83 -9.82
CA GLU A 3 2.19 5.76 -10.91
C GLU A 3 2.92 4.40 -10.93
N LYS A 4 3.50 3.99 -9.79
CA LYS A 4 4.18 2.70 -9.64
C LYS A 4 3.26 1.51 -9.89
N PHE A 5 2.00 1.61 -9.46
CA PHE A 5 1.00 0.58 -9.75
C PHE A 5 0.68 0.49 -11.25
N LYS A 6 0.50 1.63 -11.91
CA LYS A 6 0.23 1.70 -13.36
C LYS A 6 1.41 1.20 -14.18
N ILE A 7 2.63 1.55 -13.80
CA ILE A 7 3.87 1.03 -14.42
C ILE A 7 3.94 -0.49 -14.26
N ALA A 8 3.66 -1.02 -13.06
CA ALA A 8 3.79 -2.45 -12.80
C ALA A 8 2.68 -3.31 -13.42
N THR A 9 1.45 -2.79 -13.48
CA THR A 9 0.25 -3.58 -13.84
C THR A 9 -0.37 -3.21 -15.18
N GLY A 10 0.00 -2.07 -15.77
CA GLY A 10 -0.65 -1.48 -16.94
C GLY A 10 -2.05 -0.91 -16.67
N LYS A 11 -2.53 -0.93 -15.42
CA LYS A 11 -3.88 -0.51 -15.03
C LYS A 11 -3.81 0.65 -14.02
N SER A 12 -4.82 1.53 -14.02
CA SER A 12 -5.00 2.44 -12.88
C SER A 12 -5.39 1.64 -11.64
N THR A 13 -5.09 2.15 -10.44
CA THR A 13 -5.50 1.55 -9.16
C THR A 13 -7.02 1.46 -8.99
N GLY A 14 -7.79 2.12 -9.89
CA GLY A 14 -9.23 2.27 -9.78
C GLY A 14 -9.60 3.37 -8.79
N ALA A 15 -10.78 3.96 -8.95
CA ALA A 15 -11.32 4.90 -7.97
C ALA A 15 -12.13 4.12 -6.92
N THR A 16 -11.73 4.22 -5.66
CA THR A 16 -12.61 3.90 -4.53
C THR A 16 -13.43 5.12 -4.20
N TYR A 17 -14.76 4.97 -4.07
CA TYR A 17 -15.59 6.06 -3.60
C TYR A 17 -15.24 6.34 -2.13
N GLY A 18 -14.69 7.53 -1.85
CA GLY A 18 -14.22 7.89 -0.50
C GLY A 18 -15.27 7.74 0.59
N PHE A 19 -16.56 7.89 0.26
CA PHE A 19 -17.65 7.67 1.21
C PHE A 19 -17.77 6.21 1.68
N LEU A 20 -17.50 5.23 0.81
CA LEU A 20 -17.47 3.81 1.19
C LEU A 20 -16.30 3.53 2.14
N GLY A 21 -15.16 4.18 1.91
CA GLY A 21 -14.02 4.12 2.82
C GLY A 21 -14.34 4.67 4.21
N SER A 22 -15.02 5.82 4.27
CA SER A 22 -15.49 6.40 5.54
C SER A 22 -16.50 5.51 6.26
N ALA A 23 -17.45 4.93 5.51
CA ALA A 23 -18.43 4.00 6.08
C ALA A 23 -17.75 2.75 6.67
N LEU A 24 -16.76 2.18 5.98
CA LEU A 24 -16.00 1.02 6.46
C LEU A 24 -15.20 1.34 7.73
N LYS A 25 -14.54 2.50 7.77
CA LYS A 25 -13.81 2.97 8.97
C LYS A 25 -14.74 3.09 10.18
N PHE A 26 -15.98 3.53 9.98
CA PHE A 26 -16.96 3.65 11.04
C PHE A 26 -17.51 2.28 11.48
N ALA A 27 -17.77 1.38 10.51
CA ALA A 27 -18.32 0.06 10.79
C ALA A 27 -17.33 -0.86 11.53
N ILE A 28 -16.03 -0.75 11.25
CA ILE A 28 -14.98 -1.56 11.89
C ILE A 28 -14.07 -0.64 12.69
N LYS A 29 -14.41 -0.45 13.97
CA LYS A 29 -13.77 0.54 14.86
C LYS A 29 -12.24 0.42 14.91
N GLU A 30 -11.71 -0.79 15.06
CA GLU A 30 -10.26 -1.03 15.11
C GLU A 30 -9.55 -0.62 13.81
N LEU A 31 -10.16 -0.94 12.66
CA LEU A 31 -9.66 -0.52 11.35
C LEU A 31 -9.70 1.00 11.19
N GLY A 32 -10.75 1.65 11.69
CA GLY A 32 -10.85 3.11 11.75
C GLY A 32 -9.72 3.74 12.56
N ILE A 33 -9.46 3.21 13.77
CA ILE A 33 -8.37 3.68 14.64
C ILE A 33 -7.02 3.51 13.93
N MET A 34 -6.74 2.33 13.38
CA MET A 34 -5.48 2.04 12.69
C MET A 34 -5.28 2.96 11.47
N LEU A 35 -6.30 3.17 10.65
CA LEU A 35 -6.20 4.04 9.48
C LEU A 35 -6.08 5.53 9.84
N ASN A 36 -6.67 5.97 10.95
CA ASN A 36 -6.47 7.32 11.45
C ASN A 36 -5.05 7.51 11.98
N TRP A 37 -4.53 6.53 12.72
CA TRP A 37 -3.14 6.52 13.18
C TRP A 37 -2.14 6.54 12.00
N PHE A 38 -2.38 5.75 10.95
CA PHE A 38 -1.55 5.79 9.73
C PHE A 38 -1.56 7.16 9.04
N ARG A 39 -2.70 7.87 9.05
CA ARG A 39 -2.81 9.22 8.48
C ARG A 39 -2.06 10.25 9.31
N ASP A 40 -2.18 10.15 10.64
CA ASP A 40 -1.73 11.21 11.55
C ASP A 40 -0.25 11.04 11.97
N GLN A 41 0.22 9.80 12.12
CA GLN A 41 1.59 9.47 12.56
C GLN A 41 2.39 8.73 11.49
N GLY A 42 1.76 7.76 10.82
CA GLY A 42 2.42 6.94 9.81
C GLY A 42 3.46 5.95 10.36
N LEU A 43 4.21 5.32 9.46
CA LEU A 43 5.29 4.40 9.80
C LEU A 43 6.64 5.13 9.72
N GLN A 44 7.42 5.11 10.81
CA GLN A 44 8.75 5.72 10.89
C GLN A 44 9.88 4.74 10.54
N ALA A 45 9.64 3.83 9.61
CA ALA A 45 10.64 2.83 9.23
C ALA A 45 11.79 3.45 8.44
N ASP A 46 13.04 3.20 8.84
CA ASP A 46 14.22 3.56 8.06
C ASP A 46 14.45 2.51 6.96
N ILE A 47 13.91 2.80 5.78
CA ILE A 47 14.05 1.93 4.60
C ILE A 47 15.52 1.75 4.20
N THR A 48 16.37 2.76 4.42
CA THR A 48 17.78 2.67 4.05
C THR A 48 18.50 1.67 4.93
N GLU A 49 18.27 1.73 6.25
CA GLU A 49 18.85 0.79 7.19
C GLU A 49 18.29 -0.63 6.97
N LEU A 50 16.98 -0.75 6.76
CA LEU A 50 16.35 -2.05 6.48
C LEU A 50 16.90 -2.71 5.21
N LYS A 51 17.24 -1.93 4.17
CA LYS A 51 17.90 -2.45 2.96
C LYS A 51 19.33 -2.93 3.22
N LYS A 52 20.04 -2.38 4.21
CA LYS A 52 21.36 -2.91 4.58
C LYS A 52 21.25 -4.28 5.26
N ILE A 53 20.23 -4.45 6.10
CA ILE A 53 19.97 -5.70 6.83
C ILE A 53 19.41 -6.77 5.89
N HIS A 54 18.49 -6.39 5.02
CA HIS A 54 17.88 -7.27 4.02
C HIS A 54 17.97 -6.65 2.62
N PRO A 55 19.09 -6.89 1.89
CA PRO A 55 19.33 -6.31 0.56
C PRO A 55 18.27 -6.64 -0.48
N ASP A 56 17.62 -7.80 -0.36
CA ASP A 56 16.58 -8.25 -1.30
C ASP A 56 15.18 -7.72 -0.95
N MET A 57 15.08 -6.78 0.00
CA MET A 57 13.80 -6.17 0.37
C MET A 57 13.14 -5.51 -0.85
N MET A 58 11.97 -6.02 -1.22
CA MET A 58 11.22 -5.53 -2.36
C MET A 58 10.61 -4.16 -2.09
N ASP A 59 10.68 -3.29 -3.09
CA ASP A 59 9.78 -2.14 -3.15
C ASP A 59 8.41 -2.54 -3.72
N LEU A 60 7.47 -1.59 -3.68
CA LEU A 60 6.10 -1.82 -4.15
C LEU A 60 6.06 -2.29 -5.61
N GLU A 61 6.87 -1.71 -6.48
CA GLU A 61 6.87 -2.03 -7.92
C GLU A 61 7.41 -3.44 -8.16
N THR A 62 8.51 -3.80 -7.50
CA THR A 62 9.14 -5.11 -7.57
C THR A 62 8.18 -6.19 -7.06
N TRP A 63 7.52 -5.95 -5.93
CA TRP A 63 6.51 -6.86 -5.40
C TRP A 63 5.31 -7.02 -6.34
N LEU A 64 4.81 -5.92 -6.93
CA LEU A 64 3.70 -5.97 -7.88
C LEU A 64 4.01 -6.84 -9.10
N LYS A 65 5.22 -6.72 -9.66
CA LYS A 65 5.64 -7.51 -10.82
C LYS A 65 5.87 -8.98 -10.46
N THR A 66 6.55 -9.25 -9.35
CA THR A 66 7.13 -10.57 -9.07
C THR A 66 6.29 -11.47 -8.17
N LYS A 67 5.49 -10.90 -7.24
CA LYS A 67 4.73 -11.66 -6.25
C LYS A 67 3.22 -11.42 -6.27
N SER A 68 2.78 -10.23 -6.66
CA SER A 68 1.36 -9.86 -6.61
C SER A 68 0.49 -10.61 -7.62
N ASN A 69 -0.81 -10.73 -7.31
CA ASN A 69 -1.86 -11.26 -8.20
C ASN A 69 -2.46 -10.19 -9.13
N PHE A 70 -2.04 -8.92 -9.01
CA PHE A 70 -2.50 -7.85 -9.91
C PHE A 70 -1.94 -7.99 -11.34
N VAL A 71 -0.85 -8.73 -11.51
CA VAL A 71 -0.24 -9.06 -12.81
C VAL A 71 -0.46 -10.54 -13.09
N LYS A 72 -1.12 -10.88 -14.20
CA LYS A 72 -1.20 -12.27 -14.68
C LYS A 72 0.18 -12.69 -15.17
N ARG A 73 0.64 -13.88 -14.74
CA ARG A 73 1.90 -14.50 -15.17
C ARG A 73 1.60 -15.69 -16.06
#